data_AF-A0A9D7Y4X6-F1
#
_entry.id   AF-A0A9D7Y4X6-F1
#
_cell.length_a   1.000
_cell.length_b   1.000
_cell.length_c   1.000
_cell.angle_alpha   90.00
_cell.angle_beta   90.00
_cell.angle_gamma   90.00
#
_symmetry.space_group_name_H-M   'P 1'
#
loop_
_entity.id
_entity.type
_entity.pdbx_description
1 polymer ?
#
loop_
_entity_poly.entity_id
_entity_poly.type
_entity_poly.pdbx_seq_one_letter_code
_entity_poly.pdbx_strand_id
1 'polypeptide(L)'
;MKKFVFIVYKKLHFSVLSVTMLISGSCFSQLFVSSGATLNIQSGGVVTVQGDITSSADITGAGKVQLKGTGNQNINMNGFTIPNLEMDNSANATLTGNARIGTDLLFTNGKILQGNFNVVIAPTATITGAGISKYLVTNGTGSLRKSSLGATSFTFPVGNTTTTYNPVTINNSGTSDEIGVRCLANVLSTGTSGTAFTKEVADASWDISEAVAGGSNLNLTTTWDASDELPGFNRTKGGISYYIPTAGPTQGWDMLNSQTGAAAGTNPYTYTRTGITSLGAFAVGTRPVLSPLLVSPKVFLQGPFNTGTSVMNDGLRTVVVVSGGTTDATHGVIPTTEPYTSLSGFTHSGSGGAETISAGVFGLFNVTNNDAIVDWVFVQVHDGVTGTVVGTRAALLQRDGDVVDTDGTSPLNMAGFAAGNYYVSVRHRNHLGVRSLNNMALAKTTTTPYYFTTAQTQAFPGAVSNNPMAALTPTALFGMWGGDATGNRIVKYTGPGNDENQLLNITLGGNKLGNITVYSISDLNLNGQVKYTGPNNDESILLNTVLMATNY
;
A
#
# COMPACT_ATOMS: atom_id res chain seq x y z
N MET A 1 -89.70 25.11 40.18
CA MET A 1 -89.50 25.20 38.72
C MET A 1 -88.85 26.53 38.38
N LYS A 2 -87.75 26.49 37.61
CA LYS A 2 -87.10 27.53 36.78
C LYS A 2 -87.35 29.02 37.11
N LYS A 3 -86.28 29.78 37.38
CA LYS A 3 -85.70 30.77 36.44
C LYS A 3 -84.45 31.47 37.00
N PHE A 4 -83.48 31.64 36.09
CA PHE A 4 -82.24 32.41 36.15
C PHE A 4 -82.46 33.91 36.45
N VAL A 5 -81.43 34.61 36.97
CA VAL A 5 -80.57 35.58 36.24
C VAL A 5 -79.59 36.28 37.21
N PHE A 6 -78.37 36.49 36.72
CA PHE A 6 -77.15 37.04 37.35
C PHE A 6 -77.20 38.55 37.64
N ILE A 7 -76.35 39.01 38.58
CA ILE A 7 -75.19 39.95 38.38
C ILE A 7 -74.79 40.54 39.76
N VAL A 8 -73.48 40.55 40.10
CA VAL A 8 -72.68 41.73 40.50
C VAL A 8 -71.19 41.31 40.65
N TYR A 9 -70.31 42.07 39.99
CA TYR A 9 -68.84 42.01 40.09
C TYR A 9 -68.30 42.61 41.39
N LYS A 10 -67.19 42.07 41.92
CA LYS A 10 -66.21 42.84 42.73
C LYS A 10 -64.77 42.46 42.38
N LYS A 11 -63.95 43.50 42.24
CA LYS A 11 -62.56 43.56 41.77
C LYS A 11 -61.58 42.73 42.63
N LEU A 12 -60.55 42.16 42.00
CA LEU A 12 -59.24 41.98 42.62
C LEU A 12 -58.13 42.10 41.56
N HIS A 13 -57.18 43.00 41.82
CA HIS A 13 -55.98 43.23 41.00
C HIS A 13 -55.08 41.99 41.02
N PHE A 14 -54.59 41.57 39.86
CA PHE A 14 -53.40 40.73 39.75
C PHE A 14 -52.43 41.33 38.74
N SER A 15 -51.27 41.67 39.24
CA SER A 15 -50.09 42.19 38.56
C SER A 15 -49.69 41.23 37.45
N VAL A 16 -49.73 41.68 36.19
CA VAL A 16 -49.14 40.92 35.08
C VAL A 16 -47.62 41.12 35.15
N LEU A 17 -46.94 40.09 35.65
CA LEU A 17 -45.50 39.90 35.51
C LEU A 17 -45.21 39.78 34.01
N SER A 18 -44.69 40.84 33.40
CA SER A 18 -44.13 40.81 32.05
C SER A 18 -42.84 39.96 32.08
N VAL A 19 -42.99 38.66 31.82
CA VAL A 19 -41.87 37.81 31.39
C VAL A 19 -41.57 38.19 29.94
N THR A 20 -40.65 39.13 29.73
CA THR A 20 -39.98 39.28 28.45
C THR A 20 -39.11 38.06 28.24
N MET A 21 -39.67 37.06 27.55
CA MET A 21 -38.87 36.00 26.95
C MET A 21 -38.07 36.67 25.82
N LEU A 22 -36.83 37.07 26.12
CA LEU A 22 -35.82 37.46 25.14
C LEU A 22 -35.46 36.20 24.32
N ILE A 23 -36.34 35.83 23.38
CA ILE A 23 -35.97 34.92 22.31
C ILE A 23 -35.10 35.74 21.36
N SER A 24 -33.81 35.83 21.65
CA SER A 24 -32.81 36.30 20.68
C SER A 24 -32.61 35.18 19.65
N GLY A 25 -33.61 34.96 18.80
CA GLY A 25 -33.40 34.23 17.56
C GLY A 25 -32.48 35.08 16.70
N SER A 26 -31.23 34.66 16.52
CA SER A 26 -30.35 35.29 15.55
C SER A 26 -30.99 35.19 14.16
N CYS A 27 -31.42 36.33 13.61
CA CYS A 27 -31.86 36.41 12.23
C CYS A 27 -30.60 36.49 11.35
N PHE A 28 -30.38 35.47 10.51
CA PHE A 28 -29.25 35.44 9.59
C PHE A 28 -29.70 35.89 8.20
N SER A 29 -28.86 36.63 7.47
CA SER A 29 -29.13 36.94 6.06
C SER A 29 -28.99 35.65 5.23
N GLN A 30 -30.10 35.14 4.70
CA GLN A 30 -30.11 34.03 3.74
C GLN A 30 -30.30 34.57 2.32
N LEU A 31 -29.81 33.85 1.31
CA LEU A 31 -29.99 34.19 -0.09
C LEU A 31 -30.88 33.14 -0.77
N PHE A 32 -32.04 33.57 -1.27
CA PHE A 32 -32.93 32.74 -2.06
C PHE A 32 -33.18 33.39 -3.44
N VAL A 33 -32.84 32.70 -4.52
CA VAL A 33 -33.11 33.13 -5.90
C VAL A 33 -34.07 32.14 -6.55
N SER A 34 -35.31 32.58 -6.76
CA SER A 34 -36.36 31.77 -7.37
C SER A 34 -36.06 31.43 -8.83
N SER A 35 -36.65 30.33 -9.31
CA SER A 35 -36.66 30.03 -10.75
C SER A 35 -37.22 31.20 -11.55
N GLY A 36 -36.56 31.57 -12.65
CA GLY A 36 -36.92 32.71 -13.49
C GLY A 36 -36.57 34.09 -12.92
N ALA A 37 -36.04 34.19 -11.70
CA ALA A 37 -35.53 35.44 -11.17
C ALA A 37 -34.14 35.77 -11.76
N THR A 38 -33.78 37.05 -11.75
CA THR A 38 -32.44 37.51 -12.10
C THR A 38 -31.81 38.18 -10.90
N LEU A 39 -30.66 37.67 -10.46
CA LEU A 39 -29.79 38.36 -9.51
C LEU A 39 -28.49 38.72 -10.23
N ASN A 40 -28.26 40.00 -10.45
CA ASN A 40 -27.02 40.53 -11.01
C ASN A 40 -26.27 41.33 -9.95
N ILE A 41 -25.07 40.88 -9.57
CA ILE A 41 -24.21 41.57 -8.62
C ILE A 41 -23.19 42.38 -9.42
N GLN A 42 -23.30 43.71 -9.35
CA GLN A 42 -22.40 44.60 -10.08
C GLN A 42 -20.95 44.48 -9.59
N SER A 43 -20.00 44.95 -10.42
CA SER A 43 -18.59 44.99 -10.06
C SER A 43 -18.37 45.72 -8.73
N GLY A 44 -17.55 45.14 -7.85
CA GLY A 44 -17.33 45.64 -6.48
C GLY A 44 -18.46 45.35 -5.49
N GLY A 45 -19.62 44.89 -5.96
CA GLY A 45 -20.74 44.49 -5.10
C GLY A 45 -20.44 43.21 -4.33
N VAL A 46 -20.83 43.18 -3.06
CA VAL A 46 -20.71 42.02 -2.18
C VAL A 46 -22.06 41.69 -1.56
N VAL A 47 -22.54 40.48 -1.77
CA VAL A 47 -23.71 39.93 -1.06
C VAL A 47 -23.19 39.04 0.07
N THR A 48 -23.15 39.59 1.29
CA THR A 48 -22.76 38.81 2.48
C THR A 48 -23.95 38.02 3.02
N VAL A 49 -23.80 36.70 3.02
CA VAL A 49 -24.80 35.74 3.48
C VAL A 49 -24.29 35.13 4.79
N GLN A 50 -25.10 35.19 5.84
CA GLN A 50 -24.82 34.59 7.16
C GLN A 50 -25.62 33.30 7.40
N GLY A 51 -26.69 33.08 6.62
CA GLY A 51 -27.50 31.86 6.57
C GLY A 51 -27.25 31.04 5.29
N ASP A 52 -28.26 30.36 4.78
CA ASP A 52 -28.09 29.46 3.63
C ASP A 52 -28.17 30.19 2.28
N ILE A 53 -27.56 29.60 1.25
CA ILE A 53 -27.76 29.96 -0.17
C ILE A 53 -28.63 28.88 -0.81
N THR A 54 -29.74 29.29 -1.42
CA THR A 54 -30.52 28.44 -2.31
C THR A 54 -30.84 29.19 -3.60
N SER A 55 -30.46 28.65 -4.75
CA SER A 55 -30.73 29.26 -6.05
C SER A 55 -31.30 28.24 -7.02
N SER A 56 -32.26 28.69 -7.83
CA SER A 56 -32.78 27.97 -8.99
C SER A 56 -32.61 28.79 -10.28
N ALA A 57 -31.63 29.69 -10.31
CA ALA A 57 -31.19 30.45 -11.48
C ALA A 57 -29.70 30.80 -11.35
N ASP A 58 -29.06 31.20 -12.46
CA ASP A 58 -27.71 31.73 -12.41
C ASP A 58 -27.69 33.08 -11.68
N ILE A 59 -26.71 33.25 -10.79
CA ILE A 59 -26.29 34.57 -10.34
C ILE A 59 -25.38 35.13 -11.43
N THR A 60 -25.52 36.41 -11.75
CA THR A 60 -24.81 37.08 -12.85
C THR A 60 -24.03 38.30 -12.35
N GLY A 61 -23.16 38.83 -13.20
CA GLY A 61 -22.36 40.01 -12.90
C GLY A 61 -20.97 39.69 -12.31
N ALA A 62 -20.19 40.75 -12.09
CA ALA A 62 -18.79 40.67 -11.66
C ALA A 62 -18.58 40.78 -10.15
N GLY A 63 -19.64 41.04 -9.37
CA GLY A 63 -19.57 41.04 -7.91
C GLY A 63 -19.52 39.62 -7.33
N LYS A 64 -19.48 39.53 -5.99
CA LYS A 64 -19.34 38.25 -5.27
C LYS A 64 -20.44 37.98 -4.27
N VAL A 65 -20.67 36.70 -4.02
CA VAL A 65 -21.37 36.22 -2.82
C VAL A 65 -20.31 35.83 -1.79
N GLN A 66 -20.45 36.32 -0.55
CA GLN A 66 -19.53 36.01 0.56
C GLN A 66 -20.30 35.25 1.64
N LEU A 67 -19.85 34.04 1.97
CA LEU A 67 -20.36 33.25 3.09
C LEU A 67 -19.62 33.64 4.37
N LYS A 68 -20.34 34.20 5.36
CA LYS A 68 -19.76 34.74 6.61
C LYS A 68 -20.67 34.52 7.82
N GLY A 69 -21.09 33.29 8.07
CA GLY A 69 -21.88 32.90 9.24
C GLY A 69 -21.06 32.60 10.50
N THR A 70 -21.75 32.34 11.62
CA THR A 70 -21.16 31.80 12.87
C THR A 70 -21.38 30.29 13.03
N GLY A 71 -22.23 29.69 12.20
CA GLY A 71 -22.48 28.26 12.11
C GLY A 71 -22.31 27.76 10.68
N ASN A 72 -22.45 26.44 10.48
CA ASN A 72 -22.39 25.86 9.14
C ASN A 72 -23.51 26.41 8.25
N GLN A 73 -23.17 26.84 7.04
CA GLN A 73 -24.11 27.33 6.04
C GLN A 73 -24.34 26.27 4.96
N ASN A 74 -25.56 26.14 4.45
CA ASN A 74 -25.86 25.26 3.32
C ASN A 74 -25.78 26.02 2.00
N ILE A 75 -25.27 25.36 0.96
CA ILE A 75 -25.25 25.87 -0.41
C ILE A 75 -26.00 24.88 -1.31
N ASN A 76 -27.10 25.34 -1.89
CA ASN A 76 -27.81 24.62 -2.94
C ASN A 76 -28.02 25.54 -4.14
N MET A 77 -27.14 25.43 -5.14
CA MET A 77 -27.32 26.19 -6.39
C MET A 77 -28.13 25.43 -7.42
N ASN A 78 -28.63 24.22 -7.11
CA ASN A 78 -29.39 23.38 -8.02
C ASN A 78 -28.72 23.20 -9.40
N GLY A 79 -27.39 23.20 -9.44
CA GLY A 79 -26.56 23.12 -10.65
C GLY A 79 -26.25 24.46 -11.34
N PHE A 80 -26.86 25.57 -10.90
CA PHE A 80 -26.64 26.91 -11.44
C PHE A 80 -25.32 27.55 -10.96
N THR A 81 -24.98 28.66 -11.59
CA THR A 81 -23.70 29.35 -11.47
C THR A 81 -23.71 30.44 -10.41
N ILE A 82 -22.65 30.47 -9.59
CA ILE A 82 -22.20 31.64 -8.84
C ILE A 82 -20.97 32.18 -9.57
N PRO A 83 -20.94 33.44 -10.06
CA PRO A 83 -19.77 33.98 -10.75
C PRO A 83 -18.55 34.02 -9.84
N ASN A 84 -18.68 34.66 -8.68
CA ASN A 84 -17.63 34.75 -7.67
C ASN A 84 -18.17 34.34 -6.30
N LEU A 85 -17.57 33.33 -5.70
CA LEU A 85 -17.88 32.87 -4.34
C LEU A 85 -16.66 33.10 -3.44
N GLU A 86 -16.87 33.76 -2.32
CA GLU A 86 -15.90 33.83 -1.23
C GLU A 86 -16.37 32.98 -0.06
N MET A 87 -15.54 32.01 0.32
CA MET A 87 -15.69 31.23 1.53
C MET A 87 -14.95 31.94 2.68
N ASP A 88 -15.70 32.65 3.54
CA ASP A 88 -15.18 33.37 4.72
C ASP A 88 -15.95 32.99 5.99
N ASN A 89 -16.12 31.69 6.24
CA ASN A 89 -16.81 31.17 7.42
C ASN A 89 -16.02 30.02 8.04
N SER A 90 -15.43 30.26 9.22
CA SER A 90 -14.66 29.25 9.96
C SER A 90 -15.49 28.05 10.43
N ALA A 91 -16.82 28.17 10.48
CA ALA A 91 -17.74 27.06 10.76
C ALA A 91 -18.05 26.20 9.51
N ASN A 92 -17.42 26.51 8.37
CA ASN A 92 -17.56 25.83 7.08
C ASN A 92 -18.92 26.04 6.40
N ALA A 93 -19.01 25.53 5.17
CA ALA A 93 -20.26 25.39 4.44
C ALA A 93 -20.43 23.95 3.95
N THR A 94 -21.67 23.51 3.76
CA THR A 94 -22.03 22.19 3.26
C THR A 94 -22.86 22.32 1.99
N LEU A 95 -22.52 21.57 0.94
CA LEU A 95 -23.38 21.47 -0.24
C LEU A 95 -24.61 20.63 0.09
N THR A 96 -25.78 21.18 -0.24
CA THR A 96 -27.06 20.45 -0.26
C THR A 96 -27.64 20.36 -1.68
N GLY A 97 -26.88 20.84 -2.67
CA GLY A 97 -27.10 20.66 -4.10
C GLY A 97 -25.83 21.00 -4.89
N ASN A 98 -25.80 20.64 -6.18
CA ASN A 98 -24.66 20.95 -7.06
C ASN A 98 -24.49 22.46 -7.22
N ALA A 99 -23.25 22.90 -7.42
CA ALA A 99 -22.93 24.31 -7.69
C ALA A 99 -21.89 24.44 -8.81
N ARG A 100 -21.98 25.53 -9.58
CA ARG A 100 -20.97 25.91 -10.57
C ARG A 100 -20.33 27.25 -10.19
N ILE A 101 -19.01 27.35 -10.29
CA ILE A 101 -18.25 28.58 -10.13
C ILE A 101 -17.89 29.12 -11.51
N GLY A 102 -18.32 30.34 -11.80
CA GLY A 102 -18.16 30.95 -13.12
C GLY A 102 -16.80 31.63 -13.33
N THR A 103 -16.26 32.26 -12.30
CA THR A 103 -15.03 33.08 -12.36
C THR A 103 -14.09 32.75 -11.20
N ASP A 104 -14.42 33.09 -9.95
CA ASP A 104 -13.49 32.87 -8.83
C ASP A 104 -14.14 32.17 -7.62
N LEU A 105 -13.44 31.18 -7.08
CA LEU A 105 -13.67 30.66 -5.73
C LEU A 105 -12.49 31.09 -4.83
N LEU A 106 -12.76 32.04 -3.95
CA LEU A 106 -11.79 32.53 -2.98
C LEU A 106 -12.01 31.86 -1.62
N PHE A 107 -10.95 31.28 -1.06
CA PHE A 107 -10.93 30.78 0.30
C PHE A 107 -10.25 31.78 1.25
N THR A 108 -11.06 32.49 2.04
CA THR A 108 -10.61 33.36 3.14
C THR A 108 -10.57 32.59 4.46
N ASN A 109 -11.65 31.87 4.81
CA ASN A 109 -11.78 31.03 6.01
C ASN A 109 -12.72 29.85 5.77
N GLY A 110 -12.39 28.71 6.39
CA GLY A 110 -13.22 27.50 6.40
C GLY A 110 -13.24 26.72 5.09
N LYS A 111 -14.03 25.66 5.08
CA LYS A 111 -14.07 24.62 4.05
C LYS A 111 -15.45 24.51 3.41
N ILE A 112 -15.52 23.88 2.23
CA ILE A 112 -16.79 23.50 1.59
C ILE A 112 -16.89 21.97 1.62
N LEU A 113 -17.83 21.42 2.39
CA LEU A 113 -18.09 19.99 2.48
C LEU A 113 -19.06 19.59 1.37
N GLN A 114 -18.62 18.72 0.47
CA GLN A 114 -19.36 18.42 -0.76
C GLN A 114 -20.46 17.37 -0.58
N GLY A 115 -20.34 16.48 0.42
CA GLY A 115 -21.24 15.34 0.54
C GLY A 115 -21.34 14.61 -0.80
N ASN A 116 -22.56 14.48 -1.34
CA ASN A 116 -22.83 13.79 -2.59
C ASN A 116 -22.87 14.71 -3.83
N PHE A 117 -22.52 15.99 -3.67
CA PHE A 117 -22.72 17.02 -4.69
C PHE A 117 -21.40 17.52 -5.29
N ASN A 118 -21.46 17.92 -6.55
CA ASN A 118 -20.30 18.42 -7.27
C ASN A 118 -20.19 19.94 -7.17
N VAL A 119 -18.95 20.42 -7.09
CA VAL A 119 -18.60 21.80 -7.47
C VAL A 119 -17.95 21.74 -8.84
N VAL A 120 -18.50 22.47 -9.81
CA VAL A 120 -17.92 22.57 -11.16
C VAL A 120 -17.28 23.94 -11.34
N ILE A 121 -16.00 23.95 -11.70
CA ILE A 121 -15.21 25.16 -11.97
C ILE A 121 -15.18 25.38 -13.49
N ALA A 122 -15.67 26.53 -13.94
CA ALA A 122 -15.72 26.88 -15.37
C ALA A 122 -14.32 26.93 -16.02
N PRO A 123 -14.21 26.92 -17.37
CA PRO A 123 -12.94 26.84 -18.10
C PRO A 123 -11.88 27.88 -17.69
N THR A 124 -12.29 29.12 -17.46
CA THR A 124 -11.38 30.21 -17.06
C THR A 124 -11.39 30.48 -15.56
N ALA A 125 -12.19 29.74 -14.79
CA ALA A 125 -12.38 30.03 -13.38
C ALA A 125 -11.19 29.55 -12.53
N THR A 126 -10.89 30.29 -11.46
CA THR A 126 -9.76 30.03 -10.56
C THR A 126 -10.22 29.67 -9.15
N ILE A 127 -9.35 28.97 -8.42
CA ILE A 127 -9.47 28.78 -6.97
C ILE A 127 -8.24 29.40 -6.33
N THR A 128 -8.45 30.27 -5.35
CA THR A 128 -7.36 30.98 -4.65
C THR A 128 -7.52 30.91 -3.14
N GLY A 129 -6.40 31.06 -2.41
CA GLY A 129 -6.40 31.06 -0.95
C GLY A 129 -6.54 29.69 -0.28
N ALA A 130 -6.51 28.60 -1.03
CA ALA A 130 -6.63 27.25 -0.48
C ALA A 130 -5.42 26.82 0.37
N GLY A 131 -5.63 25.92 1.32
CA GLY A 131 -4.63 25.34 2.22
C GLY A 131 -5.29 24.41 3.26
N ILE A 132 -4.54 23.82 4.20
CA ILE A 132 -5.05 22.83 5.18
C ILE A 132 -6.24 23.31 6.06
N SER A 133 -6.45 24.61 6.21
CA SER A 133 -7.64 25.14 6.90
C SER A 133 -8.78 25.52 5.95
N LYS A 134 -8.55 25.51 4.63
CA LYS A 134 -9.41 26.09 3.61
C LYS A 134 -9.35 25.34 2.27
N TYR A 135 -10.31 24.46 2.03
CA TYR A 135 -10.35 23.62 0.82
C TYR A 135 -11.73 22.97 0.65
N LEU A 136 -11.90 22.16 -0.41
CA LEU A 136 -13.11 21.37 -0.61
C LEU A 136 -12.96 19.97 -0.01
N VAL A 137 -13.89 19.60 0.85
CA VAL A 137 -13.90 18.28 1.49
C VAL A 137 -14.82 17.34 0.72
N THR A 138 -14.27 16.27 0.14
CA THR A 138 -14.99 15.26 -0.65
C THR A 138 -15.47 14.09 0.22
N ASN A 139 -16.26 14.40 1.25
CA ASN A 139 -16.72 13.48 2.30
C ASN A 139 -17.96 12.64 1.95
N GLY A 140 -18.35 12.58 0.68
CA GLY A 140 -19.41 11.73 0.14
C GLY A 140 -19.10 11.42 -1.31
N THR A 141 -20.09 11.17 -2.16
CA THR A 141 -19.86 10.83 -3.59
C THR A 141 -19.54 12.03 -4.49
N GLY A 142 -19.58 13.26 -3.96
CA GLY A 142 -19.30 14.49 -4.68
C GLY A 142 -17.83 14.66 -5.05
N SER A 143 -17.58 15.36 -6.15
CA SER A 143 -16.24 15.62 -6.71
C SER A 143 -16.07 17.10 -7.06
N LEU A 144 -14.83 17.60 -6.98
CA LEU A 144 -14.48 18.90 -7.55
C LEU A 144 -14.16 18.69 -9.03
N ARG A 145 -14.86 19.40 -9.91
CA ARG A 145 -14.76 19.24 -11.37
C ARG A 145 -14.21 20.49 -12.02
N LYS A 146 -13.29 20.34 -12.97
CA LYS A 146 -12.77 21.44 -13.78
C LYS A 146 -13.22 21.24 -15.22
N SER A 147 -14.13 22.09 -15.70
CA SER A 147 -14.57 22.04 -17.10
C SER A 147 -13.42 22.44 -18.03
N SER A 148 -13.33 21.73 -19.17
CA SER A 148 -12.36 21.99 -20.25
C SER A 148 -10.92 22.15 -19.73
N LEU A 149 -10.48 21.24 -18.87
CA LEU A 149 -9.08 21.16 -18.47
C LEU A 149 -8.24 20.77 -19.69
N GLY A 150 -7.28 21.62 -20.04
CA GLY A 150 -6.32 21.41 -21.13
C GLY A 150 -4.88 21.43 -20.61
N ALA A 151 -3.95 21.91 -21.42
CA ALA A 151 -2.52 21.86 -21.10
C ALA A 151 -2.09 22.77 -19.93
N THR A 152 -2.91 23.76 -19.55
CA THR A 152 -2.66 24.59 -18.36
C THR A 152 -2.98 23.80 -17.10
N SER A 153 -2.01 23.67 -16.21
CA SER A 153 -2.19 23.00 -14.92
C SER A 153 -3.28 23.65 -14.08
N PHE A 154 -4.10 22.82 -13.45
CA PHE A 154 -5.08 23.21 -12.45
C PHE A 154 -4.87 22.39 -11.18
N THR A 155 -4.80 23.06 -10.03
CA THR A 155 -4.73 22.40 -8.73
C THR A 155 -6.14 22.25 -8.18
N PHE A 156 -6.52 21.02 -7.86
CA PHE A 156 -7.72 20.64 -7.15
C PHE A 156 -7.42 20.65 -5.64
N PRO A 157 -7.82 21.69 -4.88
CA PRO A 157 -7.63 21.74 -3.44
C PRO A 157 -8.69 20.88 -2.74
N VAL A 158 -8.43 19.57 -2.69
CA VAL A 158 -9.34 18.57 -2.12
C VAL A 158 -8.73 17.87 -0.91
N GLY A 159 -9.60 17.31 -0.09
CA GLY A 159 -9.25 16.39 0.99
C GLY A 159 -10.47 15.55 1.37
N ASN A 160 -10.26 14.36 1.93
CA ASN A 160 -11.36 13.44 2.24
C ASN A 160 -12.10 13.78 3.54
N THR A 161 -11.43 14.45 4.49
CA THR A 161 -12.01 14.90 5.76
C THR A 161 -11.72 16.38 5.99
N THR A 162 -12.18 16.94 7.11
CA THR A 162 -11.90 18.33 7.51
C THR A 162 -10.51 18.53 8.13
N THR A 163 -9.72 17.46 8.27
CA THR A 163 -8.38 17.47 8.85
C THR A 163 -7.28 17.01 7.89
N THR A 164 -7.64 16.55 6.69
CA THR A 164 -6.72 16.03 5.67
C THR A 164 -6.82 16.86 4.41
N TYR A 165 -5.69 17.31 3.88
CA TYR A 165 -5.62 18.13 2.66
C TYR A 165 -4.60 17.53 1.71
N ASN A 166 -5.10 16.90 0.65
CA ASN A 166 -4.31 16.11 -0.28
C ASN A 166 -4.57 16.62 -1.69
N PRO A 167 -4.10 17.84 -2.02
CA PRO A 167 -4.40 18.46 -3.29
C PRO A 167 -3.72 17.72 -4.44
N VAL A 168 -4.31 17.84 -5.62
CA VAL A 168 -3.80 17.24 -6.85
C VAL A 168 -3.69 18.30 -7.91
N THR A 169 -2.54 18.37 -8.60
CA THR A 169 -2.37 19.23 -9.77
C THR A 169 -2.40 18.39 -11.02
N ILE A 170 -3.23 18.78 -11.99
CA ILE A 170 -3.42 18.07 -13.26
C ILE A 170 -3.26 19.05 -14.41
N ASN A 171 -2.49 18.67 -15.42
CA ASN A 171 -2.66 19.21 -16.78
C ASN A 171 -3.03 18.08 -17.74
N ASN A 172 -3.76 18.43 -18.81
CA ASN A 172 -4.18 17.50 -19.84
C ASN A 172 -3.60 17.94 -21.19
N SER A 173 -2.60 17.21 -21.66
CA SER A 173 -1.99 17.45 -22.98
C SER A 173 -2.73 16.78 -24.15
N GLY A 174 -3.80 16.04 -23.83
CA GLY A 174 -4.69 15.40 -24.79
C GLY A 174 -5.85 16.32 -25.20
N THR A 175 -7.00 15.70 -25.49
CA THR A 175 -8.24 16.43 -25.77
C THR A 175 -8.75 17.06 -24.50
N SER A 176 -9.06 18.36 -24.53
CA SER A 176 -9.60 19.06 -23.37
C SER A 176 -10.93 18.46 -22.94
N ASP A 177 -11.10 18.19 -21.65
CA ASP A 177 -12.31 17.59 -21.10
C ASP A 177 -12.61 18.12 -19.69
N GLU A 178 -13.81 17.85 -19.17
CA GLU A 178 -14.14 18.06 -17.77
C GLU A 178 -13.54 16.94 -16.90
N ILE A 179 -12.56 17.30 -16.07
CA ILE A 179 -11.90 16.37 -15.15
C ILE A 179 -12.44 16.57 -13.74
N GLY A 180 -12.93 15.49 -13.13
CA GLY A 180 -13.37 15.45 -11.74
C GLY A 180 -12.36 14.79 -10.83
N VAL A 181 -12.12 15.34 -9.65
CA VAL A 181 -11.26 14.78 -8.62
C VAL A 181 -12.04 14.63 -7.32
N ARG A 182 -12.00 13.42 -6.76
CA ARG A 182 -12.50 13.10 -5.42
C ARG A 182 -11.37 12.51 -4.58
N CYS A 183 -11.03 13.15 -3.48
CA CYS A 183 -10.09 12.58 -2.50
C CYS A 183 -10.85 11.60 -1.59
N LEU A 184 -10.27 10.45 -1.36
CA LEU A 184 -10.82 9.35 -0.56
C LEU A 184 -9.93 9.06 0.64
N ALA A 185 -10.53 8.50 1.69
CA ALA A 185 -9.79 7.95 2.83
C ALA A 185 -9.13 6.64 2.43
N ASN A 186 -7.90 6.43 2.93
CA ASN A 186 -7.13 5.21 2.74
C ASN A 186 -6.78 4.91 1.28
N VAL A 187 -5.92 3.91 1.13
CA VAL A 187 -5.71 3.18 -0.12
C VAL A 187 -6.30 1.80 0.03
N LEU A 188 -7.17 1.40 -0.89
CA LEU A 188 -7.90 0.13 -0.81
C LEU A 188 -7.37 -0.89 -1.83
N SER A 189 -7.52 -2.17 -1.52
CA SER A 189 -7.04 -3.28 -2.36
C SER A 189 -7.72 -3.38 -3.73
N THR A 190 -8.92 -2.79 -3.91
CA THR A 190 -9.64 -2.79 -5.18
C THR A 190 -9.98 -1.38 -5.67
N GLY A 191 -9.02 -0.45 -5.59
CA GLY A 191 -9.17 0.93 -6.05
C GLY A 191 -10.04 1.76 -5.09
N THR A 192 -11.36 1.77 -5.29
CA THR A 192 -12.33 2.50 -4.45
C THR A 192 -13.11 1.61 -3.48
N SER A 193 -12.82 0.31 -3.45
CA SER A 193 -13.42 -0.67 -2.53
C SER A 193 -12.39 -1.65 -1.97
N GLY A 194 -12.82 -2.52 -1.07
CA GLY A 194 -12.00 -3.60 -0.52
C GLY A 194 -11.35 -3.25 0.81
N THR A 195 -10.33 -4.01 1.17
CA THR A 195 -9.58 -3.84 2.43
C THR A 195 -8.61 -2.68 2.34
N ALA A 196 -8.51 -1.89 3.41
CA ALA A 196 -7.53 -0.81 3.49
C ALA A 196 -6.12 -1.37 3.72
N PHE A 197 -5.14 -0.84 2.99
CA PHE A 197 -3.74 -1.05 3.31
C PHE A 197 -3.38 -0.28 4.59
N THR A 198 -2.55 -0.90 5.43
CA THR A 198 -2.19 -0.38 6.76
C THR A 198 -0.73 0.05 6.86
N LYS A 199 0.03 -0.06 5.77
CA LYS A 199 1.47 0.22 5.69
C LYS A 199 1.86 0.64 4.28
N GLU A 200 3.03 1.28 4.16
CA GLU A 200 3.75 1.49 2.89
C GLU A 200 3.01 2.36 1.84
N VAL A 201 1.94 3.06 2.22
CA VAL A 201 1.18 4.00 1.38
C VAL A 201 0.99 5.33 2.11
N ALA A 202 0.73 6.40 1.36
CA ALA A 202 0.12 7.59 1.93
C ALA A 202 -1.39 7.31 2.10
N ASP A 203 -1.99 7.70 3.23
CA ASP A 203 -3.36 7.37 3.65
C ASP A 203 -4.44 8.18 2.91
N ALA A 204 -4.23 8.38 1.61
CA ALA A 204 -5.12 9.08 0.71
C ALA A 204 -5.09 8.42 -0.68
N SER A 205 -6.26 8.39 -1.31
CA SER A 205 -6.39 8.01 -2.72
C SER A 205 -7.27 9.02 -3.45
N TRP A 206 -7.19 9.02 -4.77
CA TRP A 206 -7.92 9.94 -5.62
C TRP A 206 -8.68 9.18 -6.69
N ASP A 207 -10.00 9.36 -6.70
CA ASP A 207 -10.86 8.92 -7.81
C ASP A 207 -10.98 10.07 -8.80
N ILE A 208 -10.35 9.90 -9.96
CA ILE A 208 -10.28 10.89 -11.02
C ILE A 208 -11.15 10.42 -12.17
N SER A 209 -12.06 11.27 -12.63
CA SER A 209 -13.01 10.98 -13.69
C SER A 209 -12.89 11.99 -14.83
N GLU A 210 -13.32 11.57 -16.00
CA GLU A 210 -13.51 12.42 -17.18
C GLU A 210 -14.98 12.38 -17.61
N ALA A 211 -15.47 13.45 -18.24
CA ALA A 211 -16.87 13.52 -18.68
C ALA A 211 -17.08 12.75 -19.98
N VAL A 212 -16.09 12.78 -20.88
CA VAL A 212 -16.08 12.03 -22.13
C VAL A 212 -14.94 11.03 -22.08
N ALA A 213 -15.28 9.74 -22.08
CA ALA A 213 -14.27 8.69 -21.97
C ALA A 213 -13.26 8.71 -23.13
N GLY A 214 -11.97 8.70 -22.81
CA GLY A 214 -10.85 8.67 -23.74
C GLY A 214 -10.37 10.05 -24.21
N GLY A 215 -9.19 10.08 -24.84
CA GLY A 215 -8.59 11.30 -25.38
C GLY A 215 -7.78 12.12 -24.37
N SER A 216 -7.92 11.85 -23.07
CA SER A 216 -7.09 12.42 -22.01
C SER A 216 -5.63 11.95 -22.09
N ASN A 217 -4.69 12.85 -21.80
CA ASN A 217 -3.28 12.54 -21.57
C ASN A 217 -2.74 13.40 -20.43
N LEU A 218 -2.91 12.89 -19.20
CA LEU A 218 -2.71 13.67 -17.98
C LEU A 218 -1.28 13.56 -17.44
N ASN A 219 -0.78 14.70 -16.96
CA ASN A 219 0.28 14.71 -15.96
C ASN A 219 -0.36 14.98 -14.60
N LEU A 220 -0.20 14.03 -13.70
CA LEU A 220 -0.80 14.01 -12.38
C LEU A 220 0.27 14.23 -11.32
N THR A 221 0.17 15.31 -10.54
CA THR A 221 1.02 15.58 -9.38
C THR A 221 0.19 15.51 -8.11
N THR A 222 0.43 14.49 -7.29
CA THR A 222 -0.23 14.30 -5.99
C THR A 222 0.58 14.93 -4.88
N THR A 223 -0.10 15.47 -3.87
CA THR A 223 0.54 16.11 -2.71
C THR A 223 0.00 15.50 -1.41
N TRP A 224 0.88 15.21 -0.45
CA TRP A 224 0.52 14.69 0.88
C TRP A 224 1.48 15.22 1.96
N ASP A 225 1.03 15.21 3.21
CA ASP A 225 1.86 15.59 4.36
C ASP A 225 2.53 14.37 4.99
N ALA A 226 3.62 14.58 5.73
CA ALA A 226 4.33 13.53 6.46
C ALA A 226 3.43 12.73 7.42
N SER A 227 2.37 13.36 7.94
CA SER A 227 1.39 12.74 8.82
C SER A 227 0.49 11.72 8.12
N ASP A 228 0.40 11.78 6.79
CA ASP A 228 -0.43 10.88 5.99
C ASP A 228 0.30 9.55 5.74
N GLU A 229 1.59 9.43 6.07
CA GLU A 229 2.38 8.25 5.73
C GLU A 229 2.17 7.10 6.72
N LEU A 230 1.69 5.98 6.21
CA LEU A 230 1.54 4.76 6.99
C LEU A 230 2.91 4.10 7.26
N PRO A 231 3.02 3.25 8.30
CA PRO A 231 4.27 2.59 8.67
C PRO A 231 5.00 1.96 7.49
N GLY A 232 6.31 2.13 7.40
CA GLY A 232 7.13 1.55 6.31
C GLY A 232 7.07 2.30 4.98
N PHE A 233 6.32 3.39 4.85
CA PHE A 233 6.37 4.24 3.66
C PHE A 233 7.80 4.74 3.39
N ASN A 234 8.29 4.52 2.18
CA ASN A 234 9.64 4.92 1.78
C ASN A 234 9.57 5.99 0.67
N ARG A 235 9.78 7.25 1.07
CA ARG A 235 9.82 8.42 0.18
C ARG A 235 10.88 8.35 -0.92
N THR A 236 11.85 7.44 -0.84
CA THR A 236 12.91 7.32 -1.86
C THR A 236 12.59 6.29 -2.95
N LYS A 237 11.53 5.49 -2.76
CA LYS A 237 11.16 4.36 -3.63
C LYS A 237 9.64 4.27 -3.85
N GLY A 238 8.95 5.40 -3.88
CA GLY A 238 7.51 5.46 -4.10
C GLY A 238 7.13 6.03 -5.47
N GLY A 239 5.83 6.10 -5.73
CA GLY A 239 5.29 6.70 -6.94
C GLY A 239 3.75 6.72 -6.91
N ILE A 240 3.15 7.03 -8.06
CA ILE A 240 1.70 7.05 -8.24
C ILE A 240 1.28 5.79 -9.01
N SER A 241 0.41 4.99 -8.40
CA SER A 241 -0.20 3.82 -9.03
C SER A 241 -1.62 4.12 -9.50
N TYR A 242 -2.02 3.48 -10.59
CA TYR A 242 -3.39 3.44 -11.08
C TYR A 242 -3.96 2.05 -10.81
N TYR A 243 -5.19 1.97 -10.33
CA TYR A 243 -5.89 0.70 -10.19
C TYR A 243 -6.57 0.34 -11.51
N ILE A 244 -6.14 -0.76 -12.14
CA ILE A 244 -6.80 -1.30 -13.34
C ILE A 244 -8.04 -2.09 -12.91
N PRO A 245 -9.27 -1.64 -13.21
CA PRO A 245 -10.48 -2.28 -12.71
C PRO A 245 -10.93 -3.46 -13.58
N THR A 246 -10.54 -3.48 -14.85
CA THR A 246 -10.92 -4.50 -15.82
C THR A 246 -10.46 -5.87 -15.36
N ALA A 247 -11.40 -6.81 -15.22
CA ALA A 247 -11.11 -8.18 -14.82
C ALA A 247 -10.15 -8.85 -15.83
N GLY A 248 -9.16 -9.56 -15.31
CA GLY A 248 -8.14 -10.23 -16.12
C GLY A 248 -6.80 -10.37 -15.40
N PRO A 249 -5.75 -10.82 -16.11
CA PRO A 249 -4.43 -11.06 -15.53
C PRO A 249 -3.71 -9.77 -15.09
N THR A 250 -4.16 -8.61 -15.57
CA THR A 250 -3.57 -7.29 -15.27
C THR A 250 -4.41 -6.46 -14.30
N GLN A 251 -5.54 -6.98 -13.81
CA GLN A 251 -6.38 -6.29 -12.83
C GLN A 251 -5.57 -6.03 -11.55
N GLY A 252 -5.74 -4.85 -10.96
CA GLY A 252 -5.01 -4.43 -9.77
C GLY A 252 -4.16 -3.18 -9.98
N TRP A 253 -3.50 -2.75 -8.91
CA TRP A 253 -2.51 -1.67 -8.94
C TRP A 253 -1.41 -1.93 -9.97
N ASP A 254 -0.91 -0.91 -10.64
CA ASP A 254 -0.12 -1.05 -11.87
C ASP A 254 1.32 -0.55 -11.81
N MET A 255 1.73 0.07 -10.71
CA MET A 255 3.04 0.72 -10.63
C MET A 255 4.18 -0.30 -10.76
N LEU A 256 5.12 -0.02 -11.64
CA LEU A 256 6.34 -0.81 -11.85
C LEU A 256 7.50 -0.24 -11.04
N ASN A 257 8.49 -1.07 -10.72
CA ASN A 257 9.71 -0.62 -10.04
C ASN A 257 10.44 0.49 -10.82
N SER A 258 10.41 0.43 -12.15
CA SER A 258 10.98 1.45 -13.04
C SER A 258 10.29 2.81 -12.99
N GLN A 259 9.12 2.90 -12.34
CA GLN A 259 8.34 4.13 -12.16
C GLN A 259 8.47 4.69 -10.74
N THR A 260 9.26 4.04 -9.87
CA THR A 260 9.50 4.51 -8.50
C THR A 260 10.66 5.49 -8.45
N GLY A 261 10.65 6.38 -7.47
CA GLY A 261 11.72 7.35 -7.24
C GLY A 261 11.58 8.10 -5.93
N ALA A 262 12.42 9.12 -5.77
CA ALA A 262 12.36 10.01 -4.62
C ALA A 262 11.24 11.05 -4.76
N ALA A 263 10.44 11.20 -3.70
CA ALA A 263 9.46 12.27 -3.59
C ALA A 263 10.18 13.64 -3.60
N ALA A 264 9.55 14.62 -4.23
CA ALA A 264 9.99 16.01 -4.16
C ALA A 264 9.30 16.75 -2.99
N GLY A 265 9.88 17.87 -2.57
CA GLY A 265 9.33 18.71 -1.48
C GLY A 265 9.90 18.40 -0.10
N THR A 266 9.53 19.22 0.88
CA THR A 266 10.01 19.16 2.27
C THR A 266 8.84 19.29 3.23
N ASN A 267 7.83 18.45 3.05
CA ASN A 267 6.53 18.50 3.72
C ASN A 267 5.72 19.79 3.42
N PRO A 268 4.76 19.75 2.48
CA PRO A 268 4.24 18.55 1.84
C PRO A 268 5.21 17.92 0.83
N TYR A 269 4.99 16.64 0.55
CA TYR A 269 5.73 15.87 -0.45
C TYR A 269 4.90 15.68 -1.71
N THR A 270 5.58 15.42 -2.83
CA THR A 270 4.94 15.22 -4.13
C THR A 270 5.57 14.09 -4.94
N TYR A 271 4.72 13.44 -5.74
CA TYR A 271 5.11 12.60 -6.87
C TYR A 271 4.39 13.10 -8.11
N THR A 272 5.00 12.90 -9.28
CA THR A 272 4.36 13.18 -10.56
C THR A 272 4.41 11.94 -11.46
N ARG A 273 3.27 11.58 -12.05
CA ARG A 273 3.17 10.56 -13.09
C ARG A 273 2.61 11.20 -14.35
N THR A 274 3.30 11.00 -15.46
CA THR A 274 2.99 11.57 -16.77
C THR A 274 2.39 10.52 -17.69
N GLY A 275 1.74 10.95 -18.78
CA GLY A 275 1.27 10.03 -19.81
C GLY A 275 0.04 9.21 -19.42
N ILE A 276 -0.79 9.69 -18.50
CA ILE A 276 -1.95 8.94 -18.00
C ILE A 276 -3.11 9.06 -18.99
N THR A 277 -3.49 7.94 -19.60
CA THR A 277 -4.60 7.85 -20.57
C THR A 277 -5.80 7.05 -20.06
N SER A 278 -5.73 6.54 -18.84
CA SER A 278 -6.80 5.81 -18.18
C SER A 278 -7.05 6.43 -16.81
N LEU A 279 -8.32 6.65 -16.49
CA LEU A 279 -8.77 7.36 -15.30
C LEU A 279 -9.53 6.41 -14.36
N GLY A 280 -9.70 6.84 -13.12
CA GLY A 280 -10.24 6.05 -12.01
C GLY A 280 -9.45 6.29 -10.73
N ALA A 281 -9.21 5.24 -9.95
CA ALA A 281 -8.52 5.32 -8.67
C ALA A 281 -7.00 5.38 -8.80
N PHE A 282 -6.39 6.34 -8.12
CA PHE A 282 -4.95 6.54 -7.98
C PHE A 282 -4.53 6.55 -6.51
N ALA A 283 -3.34 6.08 -6.24
CA ALA A 283 -2.76 6.08 -4.90
C ALA A 283 -1.26 6.34 -4.92
N VAL A 284 -0.76 6.91 -3.84
CA VAL A 284 0.67 7.07 -3.59
C VAL A 284 1.15 5.97 -2.65
N GLY A 285 2.22 5.30 -3.02
CA GLY A 285 2.76 4.23 -2.20
C GLY A 285 4.06 3.68 -2.69
N THR A 286 4.52 2.64 -2.00
CA THR A 286 5.59 1.77 -2.43
C THR A 286 4.97 0.41 -2.77
N ARG A 287 5.23 -0.63 -1.98
CA ARG A 287 5.00 -2.02 -2.33
C ARG A 287 3.52 -2.43 -2.51
N PRO A 288 2.56 -2.05 -1.65
CA PRO A 288 1.17 -2.52 -1.79
C PRO A 288 0.47 -2.05 -3.08
N VAL A 289 0.96 -0.94 -3.65
CA VAL A 289 0.44 -0.37 -4.90
C VAL A 289 1.38 -0.65 -6.08
N LEU A 290 2.45 -1.42 -5.90
CA LEU A 290 3.20 -1.98 -7.02
C LEU A 290 2.40 -3.11 -7.68
N SER A 291 2.58 -3.28 -8.99
CA SER A 291 2.03 -4.38 -9.78
C SER A 291 2.50 -5.73 -9.22
N PRO A 292 1.61 -6.55 -8.61
CA PRO A 292 2.01 -7.81 -8.02
C PRO A 292 2.23 -8.87 -9.10
N LEU A 293 3.16 -9.80 -8.89
CA LEU A 293 3.25 -11.05 -9.63
C LEU A 293 3.19 -12.19 -8.62
N LEU A 294 2.18 -13.06 -8.73
CA LEU A 294 1.93 -14.08 -7.71
C LEU A 294 2.52 -15.43 -8.13
N VAL A 295 3.35 -16.00 -7.26
CA VAL A 295 3.97 -17.31 -7.46
C VAL A 295 3.93 -18.11 -6.15
N SER A 296 3.78 -19.43 -6.24
CA SER A 296 3.91 -20.35 -5.10
C SER A 296 4.96 -21.43 -5.39
N PRO A 297 6.25 -21.10 -5.21
CA PRO A 297 7.30 -22.09 -5.35
C PRO A 297 7.27 -23.07 -4.17
N LYS A 298 7.52 -24.36 -4.42
CA LYS A 298 7.78 -25.37 -3.38
C LYS A 298 9.22 -25.88 -3.50
N VAL A 299 9.96 -25.84 -2.41
CA VAL A 299 11.36 -26.28 -2.32
C VAL A 299 11.65 -26.94 -0.98
N PHE A 300 12.52 -27.95 -0.97
CA PHE A 300 13.07 -28.50 0.27
C PHE A 300 14.55 -28.12 0.41
N LEU A 301 14.98 -27.93 1.64
CA LEU A 301 16.39 -27.81 2.00
C LEU A 301 16.87 -29.19 2.48
N GLN A 302 17.94 -29.73 1.88
CA GLN A 302 18.45 -31.06 2.23
C GLN A 302 18.83 -31.18 3.71
N GLY A 303 19.41 -30.13 4.30
CA GLY A 303 19.87 -30.11 5.69
C GLY A 303 18.79 -30.46 6.71
N PRO A 304 17.68 -29.70 6.79
CA PRO A 304 16.61 -29.94 7.76
C PRO A 304 15.62 -31.02 7.32
N PHE A 305 15.71 -31.55 6.09
CA PHE A 305 14.71 -32.48 5.58
C PHE A 305 14.68 -33.80 6.36
N ASN A 306 13.50 -34.17 6.86
CA ASN A 306 13.28 -35.44 7.56
C ASN A 306 12.62 -36.44 6.61
N THR A 307 13.39 -37.44 6.18
CA THR A 307 12.93 -38.47 5.24
C THR A 307 11.86 -39.41 5.81
N GLY A 308 11.76 -39.53 7.14
CA GLY A 308 10.73 -40.33 7.80
C GLY A 308 9.35 -39.67 7.78
N THR A 309 9.30 -38.34 7.80
CA THR A 309 8.05 -37.56 7.77
C THR A 309 7.79 -36.85 6.44
N SER A 310 8.76 -36.84 5.53
CA SER A 310 8.72 -36.13 4.23
C SER A 310 8.44 -34.63 4.33
N VAL A 311 8.89 -34.01 5.43
CA VAL A 311 8.84 -32.56 5.69
C VAL A 311 10.14 -32.13 6.35
N MET A 312 10.43 -30.83 6.36
CA MET A 312 11.60 -30.27 7.05
C MET A 312 11.37 -30.15 8.55
N ASN A 313 12.45 -30.24 9.32
CA ASN A 313 12.49 -29.82 10.72
C ASN A 313 12.58 -28.28 10.78
N ASP A 314 12.05 -27.70 11.85
CA ASP A 314 12.01 -26.26 12.12
C ASP A 314 12.79 -25.90 13.40
N GLY A 315 13.96 -26.51 13.56
CA GLY A 315 14.77 -26.39 14.77
C GLY A 315 15.20 -24.95 15.07
N LEU A 316 15.51 -24.14 14.05
CA LEU A 316 15.80 -22.71 14.21
C LEU A 316 14.69 -21.94 14.92
N ARG A 317 13.43 -22.28 14.64
CA ARG A 317 12.24 -21.65 15.22
C ARG A 317 12.00 -22.09 16.67
N THR A 318 12.38 -23.32 16.99
CA THR A 318 12.06 -23.98 18.26
C THR A 318 13.21 -23.99 19.26
N VAL A 319 14.43 -23.67 18.83
CA VAL A 319 15.60 -23.63 19.71
C VAL A 319 15.40 -22.58 20.81
N VAL A 320 15.66 -22.96 22.05
CA VAL A 320 15.49 -22.06 23.20
C VAL A 320 16.71 -21.16 23.31
N VAL A 321 16.49 -19.84 23.22
CA VAL A 321 17.51 -18.83 23.48
C VAL A 321 17.28 -18.26 24.88
N VAL A 322 18.29 -18.37 25.75
CA VAL A 322 18.29 -17.70 27.06
C VAL A 322 19.11 -16.43 26.93
N SER A 323 18.45 -15.30 26.74
CA SER A 323 19.09 -13.98 26.77
C SER A 323 18.68 -13.24 28.04
N GLY A 324 19.65 -12.82 28.86
CA GLY A 324 19.38 -11.99 30.05
C GLY A 324 18.51 -12.62 31.14
N GLY A 325 18.36 -13.95 31.18
CA GLY A 325 17.50 -14.65 32.15
C GLY A 325 16.03 -14.78 31.75
N THR A 326 15.63 -14.25 30.60
CA THR A 326 14.30 -14.47 29.99
C THR A 326 14.40 -15.51 28.88
N THR A 327 13.52 -16.50 28.89
CA THR A 327 13.35 -17.46 27.80
C THR A 327 12.44 -16.86 26.74
N ASP A 328 12.98 -16.49 25.59
CA ASP A 328 12.15 -16.20 24.42
C ASP A 328 11.92 -17.51 23.65
N ALA A 329 10.69 -18.03 23.74
CA ALA A 329 10.27 -19.25 23.06
C ALA A 329 9.45 -18.96 21.80
N THR A 330 9.37 -17.70 21.37
CA THR A 330 8.40 -17.27 20.35
C THR A 330 8.90 -17.55 18.92
N HIS A 331 10.22 -17.49 18.68
CA HIS A 331 10.79 -17.64 17.34
C HIS A 331 12.23 -18.19 17.26
N GLY A 332 12.76 -18.72 18.37
CA GLY A 332 14.12 -19.23 18.46
C GLY A 332 15.16 -18.22 17.95
N VAL A 333 16.02 -18.62 17.01
CA VAL A 333 17.08 -17.76 16.45
C VAL A 333 16.74 -17.14 15.09
N ILE A 334 15.56 -17.39 14.51
CA ILE A 334 15.21 -16.81 13.20
C ILE A 334 15.01 -15.29 13.36
N PRO A 335 15.70 -14.44 12.57
CA PRO A 335 15.55 -12.99 12.67
C PRO A 335 14.17 -12.55 12.14
N THR A 336 13.59 -11.51 12.74
CA THR A 336 12.34 -10.88 12.27
C THR A 336 12.54 -9.94 11.09
N THR A 337 13.78 -9.57 10.79
CA THR A 337 14.19 -8.88 9.56
C THR A 337 14.92 -9.88 8.68
N GLU A 338 14.66 -9.82 7.37
CA GLU A 338 15.37 -10.69 6.43
C GLU A 338 16.91 -10.56 6.56
N PRO A 339 17.65 -11.67 6.50
CA PRO A 339 19.09 -11.66 6.75
C PRO A 339 19.91 -11.28 5.52
N TYR A 340 19.34 -11.39 4.31
CA TYR A 340 20.07 -11.37 3.05
C TYR A 340 20.66 -10.01 2.71
N THR A 341 20.06 -8.90 3.12
CA THR A 341 20.67 -7.56 2.96
C THR A 341 22.05 -7.45 3.62
N SER A 342 22.29 -8.22 4.70
CA SER A 342 23.56 -8.22 5.43
C SER A 342 24.59 -9.24 4.93
N LEU A 343 24.20 -10.14 4.02
CA LEU A 343 25.03 -11.26 3.58
C LEU A 343 25.70 -10.98 2.23
N SER A 344 27.00 -11.26 2.16
CA SER A 344 27.73 -11.21 0.90
C SER A 344 27.15 -12.21 -0.11
N GLY A 345 27.16 -11.85 -1.40
CA GLY A 345 26.64 -12.71 -2.47
C GLY A 345 25.12 -12.68 -2.66
N PHE A 346 24.41 -11.91 -1.83
CA PHE A 346 23.00 -11.57 -1.99
C PHE A 346 22.87 -10.08 -2.31
N THR A 347 22.19 -9.76 -3.40
CA THR A 347 21.99 -8.38 -3.85
C THR A 347 20.54 -8.24 -4.27
N HIS A 348 19.82 -7.38 -3.57
CA HIS A 348 18.43 -7.12 -3.90
C HIS A 348 18.32 -6.29 -5.19
N SER A 349 17.30 -6.61 -5.99
CA SER A 349 16.87 -5.85 -7.17
C SER A 349 15.37 -5.60 -7.09
N GLY A 350 14.92 -4.47 -7.63
CA GLY A 350 13.52 -4.04 -7.60
C GLY A 350 13.06 -3.66 -6.19
N SER A 351 11.92 -4.22 -5.76
CA SER A 351 11.23 -3.89 -4.51
C SER A 351 11.61 -4.76 -3.30
N GLY A 352 12.56 -5.69 -3.46
CA GLY A 352 13.02 -6.54 -2.36
C GLY A 352 14.03 -5.85 -1.44
N GLY A 353 14.22 -6.46 -0.26
CA GLY A 353 15.14 -6.04 0.77
C GLY A 353 14.43 -5.32 1.91
N ALA A 354 14.99 -5.46 3.13
CA ALA A 354 14.42 -4.94 4.36
C ALA A 354 13.02 -5.48 4.70
N GLU A 355 12.64 -6.64 4.16
CA GLU A 355 11.45 -7.34 4.59
C GLU A 355 11.50 -7.62 6.10
N THR A 356 10.37 -7.39 6.77
CA THR A 356 10.21 -7.66 8.20
C THR A 356 8.93 -8.45 8.44
N ILE A 357 8.92 -9.23 9.51
CA ILE A 357 7.74 -9.95 10.00
C ILE A 357 7.48 -9.61 11.46
N SER A 358 6.23 -9.79 11.89
CA SER A 358 5.92 -9.77 13.30
C SER A 358 6.35 -11.09 13.95
N ALA A 359 6.81 -11.05 15.20
CA ALA A 359 7.18 -12.26 15.95
C ALA A 359 6.04 -13.30 16.00
N GLY A 360 4.77 -12.84 15.94
CA GLY A 360 3.60 -13.70 15.91
C GLY A 360 3.55 -14.65 14.72
N VAL A 361 4.16 -14.30 13.57
CA VAL A 361 4.20 -15.15 12.36
C VAL A 361 4.84 -16.52 12.66
N PHE A 362 5.87 -16.55 13.50
CA PHE A 362 6.53 -17.79 13.91
C PHE A 362 5.69 -18.66 14.86
N GLY A 363 4.71 -18.05 15.54
CA GLY A 363 3.78 -18.71 16.45
C GLY A 363 2.44 -19.10 15.79
N LEU A 364 2.13 -18.61 14.58
CA LEU A 364 0.87 -18.91 13.87
C LEU A 364 0.68 -20.42 13.62
N PHE A 365 1.78 -21.17 13.53
CA PHE A 365 1.77 -22.58 13.22
C PHE A 365 2.51 -23.34 14.31
N ASN A 366 1.74 -24.03 15.15
CA ASN A 366 2.29 -24.89 16.20
C ASN A 366 3.15 -26.02 15.60
N VAL A 367 4.07 -26.60 16.38
CA VAL A 367 5.09 -27.61 15.99
C VAL A 367 4.57 -28.87 15.27
N THR A 368 3.26 -29.06 15.20
CA THR A 368 2.60 -30.18 14.50
C THR A 368 2.02 -29.80 13.13
N ASN A 369 2.08 -28.53 12.73
CA ASN A 369 1.63 -28.10 11.40
C ASN A 369 2.80 -28.14 10.40
N ASN A 370 2.52 -28.67 9.22
CA ASN A 370 3.33 -28.62 8.01
C ASN A 370 3.64 -27.19 7.54
N ASP A 371 2.83 -26.20 7.95
CA ASP A 371 2.99 -24.79 7.57
C ASP A 371 3.97 -24.02 8.48
N ALA A 372 4.58 -24.66 9.48
CA ALA A 372 5.50 -23.96 10.38
C ALA A 372 6.74 -23.44 9.64
N ILE A 373 7.21 -22.26 10.02
CA ILE A 373 8.34 -21.60 9.36
C ILE A 373 9.65 -22.32 9.71
N VAL A 374 10.37 -22.74 8.69
CA VAL A 374 11.72 -23.29 8.78
C VAL A 374 12.73 -22.15 8.78
N ASP A 375 12.61 -21.23 7.82
CA ASP A 375 13.58 -20.15 7.62
C ASP A 375 13.14 -19.08 6.61
N TRP A 376 14.00 -18.09 6.39
CA TRP A 376 13.99 -17.19 5.26
C TRP A 376 14.62 -17.81 4.01
N VAL A 377 14.05 -17.56 2.83
CA VAL A 377 14.63 -17.85 1.52
C VAL A 377 14.70 -16.58 0.67
N PHE A 378 15.67 -16.53 -0.25
CA PHE A 378 15.88 -15.42 -1.18
C PHE A 378 15.37 -15.81 -2.56
N VAL A 379 14.22 -15.27 -2.94
CA VAL A 379 13.57 -15.58 -4.22
C VAL A 379 13.91 -14.53 -5.25
N GLN A 380 14.18 -14.96 -6.48
CA GLN A 380 14.46 -14.07 -7.61
C GLN A 380 13.51 -14.36 -8.77
N VAL A 381 13.05 -13.29 -9.42
CA VAL A 381 12.43 -13.36 -10.75
C VAL A 381 13.44 -12.91 -11.79
N HIS A 382 13.51 -13.68 -12.87
CA HIS A 382 14.37 -13.43 -14.00
C HIS A 382 13.53 -13.13 -15.22
N ASP A 383 13.99 -12.19 -16.04
CA ASP A 383 13.40 -11.93 -17.35
C ASP A 383 13.31 -13.24 -18.17
N GLY A 384 12.13 -13.51 -18.75
CA GLY A 384 11.86 -14.76 -19.45
C GLY A 384 12.58 -14.92 -20.79
N VAL A 385 13.21 -13.87 -21.32
CA VAL A 385 13.95 -13.86 -22.58
C VAL A 385 15.45 -13.87 -22.33
N THR A 386 15.95 -12.96 -21.51
CA THR A 386 17.39 -12.80 -21.26
C THR A 386 17.91 -13.67 -20.12
N GLY A 387 17.04 -14.12 -19.21
CA GLY A 387 17.41 -14.84 -17.99
C GLY A 387 18.05 -13.98 -16.90
N THR A 388 18.18 -12.67 -17.10
CA THR A 388 18.75 -11.75 -16.11
C THR A 388 17.82 -11.57 -14.92
N VAL A 389 18.37 -11.48 -13.72
CA VAL A 389 17.59 -11.15 -12.50
C VAL A 389 17.03 -9.73 -12.64
N VAL A 390 15.71 -9.58 -12.54
CA VAL A 390 15.04 -8.27 -12.57
C VAL A 390 14.46 -7.90 -11.22
N GLY A 391 14.13 -8.88 -10.39
CA GLY A 391 13.53 -8.66 -9.08
C GLY A 391 13.94 -9.72 -8.06
N THR A 392 13.91 -9.33 -6.80
CA THR A 392 14.22 -10.21 -5.66
C THR A 392 13.24 -9.96 -4.54
N ARG A 393 13.05 -10.96 -3.67
CA ARG A 393 12.28 -10.85 -2.43
C ARG A 393 12.78 -11.86 -1.41
N ALA A 394 12.95 -11.43 -0.16
CA ALA A 394 13.06 -12.37 0.94
C ALA A 394 11.66 -12.88 1.32
N ALA A 395 11.53 -14.20 1.44
CA ALA A 395 10.29 -14.91 1.69
C ALA A 395 10.48 -15.94 2.81
N LEU A 396 9.39 -16.52 3.31
CA LEU A 396 9.44 -17.54 4.34
C LEU A 396 9.25 -18.92 3.74
N LEU A 397 10.00 -19.89 4.25
CA LEU A 397 9.91 -21.31 3.87
C LEU A 397 9.20 -22.09 4.96
N GLN A 398 8.18 -22.87 4.58
CA GLN A 398 7.41 -23.74 5.47
C GLN A 398 7.94 -25.17 5.47
N ARG A 399 7.61 -25.96 6.50
CA ARG A 399 8.13 -27.33 6.67
C ARG A 399 7.78 -28.26 5.52
N ASP A 400 6.62 -28.10 4.90
CA ASP A 400 6.21 -28.88 3.73
C ASP A 400 6.76 -28.34 2.39
N GLY A 401 7.64 -27.34 2.48
CA GLY A 401 8.38 -26.76 1.38
C GLY A 401 7.72 -25.56 0.71
N ASP A 402 6.50 -25.18 1.10
CA ASP A 402 5.87 -24.00 0.52
C ASP A 402 6.64 -22.72 0.85
N VAL A 403 6.85 -21.88 -0.17
CA VAL A 403 7.44 -20.56 -0.02
C VAL A 403 6.33 -19.51 -0.04
N VAL A 404 6.18 -18.81 1.08
CA VAL A 404 5.10 -17.87 1.36
C VAL A 404 5.62 -16.47 1.63
N ASP A 405 4.75 -15.47 1.51
CA ASP A 405 5.09 -14.09 1.81
C ASP A 405 5.28 -13.86 3.33
N THR A 406 5.62 -12.63 3.72
CA THR A 406 5.99 -12.22 5.09
C THR A 406 4.87 -12.38 6.14
N ASP A 407 3.64 -12.69 5.72
CA ASP A 407 2.55 -13.04 6.65
C ASP A 407 2.52 -14.52 7.03
N GLY A 408 3.39 -15.34 6.40
CA GLY A 408 3.48 -16.78 6.64
C GLY A 408 2.36 -17.60 5.99
N THR A 409 1.48 -17.03 5.17
CA THR A 409 0.34 -17.74 4.58
C THR A 409 0.08 -17.40 3.12
N SER A 410 0.23 -16.13 2.73
CA SER A 410 -0.10 -15.68 1.39
C SER A 410 0.90 -16.21 0.38
N PRO A 411 0.47 -16.45 -0.88
CA PRO A 411 1.38 -16.68 -1.98
C PRO A 411 2.42 -15.56 -2.09
N LEU A 412 3.60 -15.90 -2.57
CA LEU A 412 4.68 -14.93 -2.73
C LEU A 412 4.32 -13.88 -3.77
N ASN A 413 4.37 -12.60 -3.37
CA ASN A 413 4.18 -11.48 -4.27
C ASN A 413 5.53 -10.90 -4.75
N MET A 414 5.86 -11.08 -6.02
CA MET A 414 7.00 -10.44 -6.67
C MET A 414 6.55 -9.09 -7.26
N ALA A 415 6.55 -8.04 -6.42
CA ALA A 415 5.94 -6.76 -6.73
C ALA A 415 6.80 -5.83 -7.61
N GLY A 416 6.13 -5.09 -8.49
CA GLY A 416 6.67 -4.00 -9.32
C GLY A 416 7.10 -4.44 -10.71
N PHE A 417 6.45 -5.47 -11.26
CA PHE A 417 6.75 -6.02 -12.58
C PHE A 417 5.46 -6.24 -13.38
N ALA A 418 5.55 -6.12 -14.70
CA ALA A 418 4.43 -6.35 -15.59
C ALA A 418 4.14 -7.87 -15.71
N ALA A 419 2.88 -8.24 -15.92
CA ALA A 419 2.52 -9.63 -16.22
C ALA A 419 3.28 -10.12 -17.47
N GLY A 420 3.79 -11.35 -17.42
CA GLY A 420 4.69 -11.86 -18.45
C GLY A 420 5.34 -13.19 -18.08
N ASN A 421 6.24 -13.68 -18.93
CA ASN A 421 6.97 -14.92 -18.69
C ASN A 421 8.25 -14.65 -17.91
N TYR A 422 8.48 -15.37 -16.81
CA TYR A 422 9.66 -15.23 -15.96
C TYR A 422 10.23 -16.59 -15.57
N TYR A 423 11.54 -16.67 -15.36
CA TYR A 423 12.10 -17.77 -14.56
C TYR A 423 12.08 -17.37 -13.09
N VAL A 424 11.95 -18.37 -12.21
CA VAL A 424 11.99 -18.16 -10.76
C VAL A 424 13.15 -18.94 -10.19
N SER A 425 13.93 -18.33 -9.29
CA SER A 425 14.96 -19.03 -8.53
C SER A 425 14.77 -18.84 -7.04
N VAL A 426 15.16 -19.85 -6.28
CA VAL A 426 15.18 -19.82 -4.82
C VAL A 426 16.61 -20.07 -4.36
N ARG A 427 17.10 -19.18 -3.52
CA ARG A 427 18.42 -19.25 -2.89
C ARG A 427 18.25 -19.25 -1.37
N HIS A 428 19.23 -19.80 -0.68
CA HIS A 428 19.26 -19.86 0.77
C HIS A 428 20.67 -19.53 1.25
N ARG A 429 20.84 -19.13 2.52
CA ARG A 429 22.14 -18.69 3.04
C ARG A 429 23.24 -19.75 2.95
N ASN A 430 22.88 -21.04 3.07
CA ASN A 430 23.83 -22.16 3.16
C ASN A 430 23.45 -23.39 2.31
N HIS A 431 22.58 -23.20 1.32
CA HIS A 431 22.22 -24.23 0.34
C HIS A 431 22.42 -23.69 -1.08
N LEU A 432 22.77 -24.57 -2.01
CA LEU A 432 22.95 -24.21 -3.41
C LEU A 432 21.60 -23.84 -4.05
N GLY A 433 21.57 -22.67 -4.69
CA GLY A 433 20.37 -22.11 -5.33
C GLY A 433 19.82 -22.99 -6.45
N VAL A 434 18.50 -22.98 -6.62
CA VAL A 434 17.80 -23.63 -7.74
C VAL A 434 17.06 -22.60 -8.58
N ARG A 435 17.01 -22.80 -9.90
CA ARG A 435 16.24 -21.96 -10.83
C ARG A 435 15.36 -22.84 -11.70
N SER A 436 14.15 -22.38 -12.01
CA SER A 436 13.22 -23.12 -12.87
C SER A 436 13.85 -23.43 -14.23
N LEU A 437 13.60 -24.63 -14.75
CA LEU A 437 14.09 -25.02 -16.08
C LEU A 437 13.43 -24.18 -17.18
N ASN A 438 12.12 -24.00 -17.08
CA ASN A 438 11.31 -23.24 -18.02
C ASN A 438 10.84 -21.93 -17.38
N ASN A 439 10.53 -20.94 -18.21
CA ASN A 439 9.82 -19.75 -17.76
C ASN A 439 8.33 -20.08 -17.58
N MET A 440 7.64 -19.28 -16.77
CA MET A 440 6.21 -19.41 -16.49
C MET A 440 5.53 -18.05 -16.58
N ALA A 441 4.28 -18.04 -17.02
CA ALA A 441 3.47 -16.84 -17.10
C ALA A 441 3.03 -16.41 -15.69
N LEU A 442 3.62 -15.33 -15.19
CA LEU A 442 3.21 -14.72 -13.93
C LEU A 442 2.23 -13.57 -14.20
N ALA A 443 1.23 -13.46 -13.34
CA ALA A 443 0.15 -12.46 -13.45
C ALA A 443 -0.19 -11.86 -12.08
N LYS A 444 -0.99 -10.80 -12.09
CA LYS A 444 -1.40 -10.08 -10.87
C LYS A 444 -2.44 -10.81 -10.03
N THR A 445 -3.35 -11.52 -10.71
CA THR A 445 -4.56 -12.11 -10.11
C THR A 445 -4.53 -13.63 -10.04
N THR A 446 -3.48 -14.27 -10.56
CA THR A 446 -3.36 -15.72 -10.60
C THR A 446 -2.04 -16.15 -9.99
N THR A 447 -2.12 -16.92 -8.91
CA THR A 447 -0.95 -17.56 -8.29
C THR A 447 -0.49 -18.71 -9.16
N THR A 448 0.77 -18.64 -9.61
CA THR A 448 1.37 -19.68 -10.46
C THR A 448 2.21 -20.64 -9.59
N PRO A 449 1.86 -21.93 -9.49
CA PRO A 449 2.65 -22.89 -8.72
C PRO A 449 3.92 -23.32 -9.47
N TYR A 450 5.00 -23.57 -8.73
CA TYR A 450 6.20 -24.21 -9.29
C TYR A 450 6.90 -25.12 -8.28
N TYR A 451 6.94 -26.42 -8.55
CA TYR A 451 7.40 -27.40 -7.56
C TYR A 451 8.73 -28.03 -7.96
N PHE A 452 9.82 -27.46 -7.43
CA PHE A 452 11.17 -28.01 -7.58
C PHE A 452 11.28 -29.43 -7.02
N THR A 453 10.45 -29.77 -6.05
CA THR A 453 10.51 -31.00 -5.25
C THR A 453 10.12 -32.27 -6.00
N THR A 454 9.65 -32.17 -7.25
CA THR A 454 9.00 -33.28 -7.98
C THR A 454 9.92 -34.06 -8.92
N ALA A 455 10.95 -33.43 -9.49
CA ALA A 455 11.90 -34.07 -10.40
C ALA A 455 13.16 -33.23 -10.59
N GLN A 456 14.31 -33.88 -10.87
CA GLN A 456 15.55 -33.18 -11.25
C GLN A 456 15.35 -32.20 -12.41
N THR A 457 14.47 -32.54 -13.36
CA THR A 457 14.16 -31.73 -14.55
C THR A 457 13.38 -30.45 -14.25
N GLN A 458 12.98 -30.20 -12.99
CA GLN A 458 12.41 -28.91 -12.59
C GLN A 458 13.49 -27.85 -12.38
N ALA A 459 14.73 -28.25 -12.10
CA ALA A 459 15.81 -27.31 -11.94
C ALA A 459 16.64 -27.20 -13.23
N PHE A 460 17.01 -25.97 -13.57
CA PHE A 460 17.96 -25.70 -14.63
C PHE A 460 19.32 -26.33 -14.28
N PRO A 461 19.83 -27.29 -15.08
CA PRO A 461 21.05 -28.03 -14.76
C PRO A 461 22.32 -27.18 -14.84
N GLY A 462 22.28 -26.02 -15.49
CA GLY A 462 23.48 -25.21 -15.72
C GLY A 462 24.53 -25.95 -16.55
N ALA A 463 25.79 -25.53 -16.39
CA ALA A 463 26.95 -26.17 -17.01
C ALA A 463 27.75 -27.01 -15.99
N VAL A 464 27.06 -27.60 -15.00
CA VAL A 464 27.69 -28.45 -13.99
C VAL A 464 27.50 -29.93 -14.35
N SER A 465 28.45 -30.77 -13.94
CA SER A 465 28.39 -32.23 -14.14
C SER A 465 27.44 -32.92 -13.16
N ASN A 466 27.24 -32.33 -11.97
CA ASN A 466 26.39 -32.91 -10.93
C ASN A 466 24.91 -32.59 -11.17
N ASN A 467 24.03 -33.38 -10.55
CA ASN A 467 22.60 -33.12 -10.55
C ASN A 467 22.26 -31.74 -9.96
N PRO A 468 21.28 -31.00 -10.51
CA PRO A 468 20.95 -29.66 -10.03
C PRO A 468 20.31 -29.62 -8.63
N MET A 469 19.74 -30.74 -8.18
CA MET A 469 19.14 -30.88 -6.85
C MET A 469 19.58 -32.19 -6.19
N ALA A 470 19.51 -32.22 -4.85
CA ALA A 470 19.71 -33.41 -4.06
C ALA A 470 18.48 -34.33 -4.16
N ALA A 471 18.70 -35.61 -4.43
CA ALA A 471 17.67 -36.63 -4.23
C ALA A 471 17.53 -36.90 -2.72
N LEU A 472 16.33 -36.75 -2.16
CA LEU A 472 16.07 -36.88 -0.72
C LEU A 472 15.72 -38.32 -0.37
N THR A 473 16.63 -39.25 -0.66
CA THR A 473 16.41 -40.69 -0.53
C THR A 473 16.14 -41.11 0.93
N PRO A 474 15.26 -42.10 1.18
CA PRO A 474 14.58 -42.96 0.21
C PRO A 474 13.26 -42.40 -0.35
N THR A 475 12.95 -41.11 -0.15
CA THR A 475 11.76 -40.50 -0.74
C THR A 475 11.92 -40.29 -2.25
N ALA A 476 10.82 -40.00 -2.95
CA ALA A 476 10.82 -39.58 -4.35
C ALA A 476 10.97 -38.05 -4.53
N LEU A 477 11.36 -37.34 -3.47
CA LEU A 477 11.42 -35.87 -3.44
C LEU A 477 12.83 -35.36 -3.70
N PHE A 478 12.89 -34.11 -4.12
CA PHE A 478 14.13 -33.39 -4.43
C PHE A 478 14.24 -32.11 -3.58
N GLY A 479 15.48 -31.71 -3.27
CA GLY A 479 15.76 -30.50 -2.50
C GLY A 479 17.03 -29.80 -2.95
N MET A 480 17.21 -28.57 -2.47
CA MET A 480 18.46 -27.82 -2.63
C MET A 480 19.59 -28.56 -1.90
N TRP A 481 20.75 -28.67 -2.53
CA TRP A 481 21.94 -29.23 -1.90
C TRP A 481 22.36 -28.36 -0.69
N GLY A 482 22.53 -28.97 0.47
CA GLY A 482 23.03 -28.30 1.67
C GLY A 482 24.55 -28.33 1.76
N GLY A 483 25.14 -27.53 2.64
CA GLY A 483 26.58 -27.61 2.97
C GLY A 483 27.44 -26.44 2.50
N ASP A 484 26.86 -25.41 1.90
CA ASP A 484 27.58 -24.20 1.46
C ASP A 484 27.76 -23.23 2.65
N ALA A 485 28.58 -23.64 3.64
CA ALA A 485 28.84 -22.83 4.83
C ALA A 485 29.59 -21.53 4.48
N THR A 486 30.31 -21.50 3.35
CA THR A 486 31.06 -20.33 2.89
C THR A 486 30.23 -19.33 2.08
N GLY A 487 29.05 -19.74 1.59
CA GLY A 487 28.20 -18.95 0.70
C GLY A 487 28.81 -18.70 -0.68
N ASN A 488 29.85 -19.48 -1.04
CA ASN A 488 30.59 -19.31 -2.28
C ASN A 488 29.96 -20.10 -3.46
N ARG A 489 28.85 -20.79 -3.21
CA ARG A 489 28.09 -21.60 -4.17
C ARG A 489 28.80 -22.88 -4.62
N ILE A 490 29.77 -23.35 -3.84
CA ILE A 490 30.50 -24.59 -4.09
C ILE A 490 30.73 -25.31 -2.77
N VAL A 491 30.16 -26.50 -2.63
CA VAL A 491 30.34 -27.33 -1.43
C VAL A 491 31.63 -28.14 -1.52
N LYS A 492 32.55 -27.95 -0.56
CA LYS A 492 33.82 -28.66 -0.47
C LYS A 492 34.14 -29.05 0.97
N TYR A 493 34.63 -30.28 1.15
CA TYR A 493 35.15 -30.75 2.44
C TYR A 493 36.65 -30.43 2.63
N THR A 494 37.45 -30.43 1.54
CA THR A 494 38.91 -30.23 1.60
C THR A 494 39.41 -29.21 0.58
N GLY A 495 40.68 -28.80 0.71
CA GLY A 495 41.34 -27.82 -0.16
C GLY A 495 41.09 -26.36 0.27
N PRO A 496 41.69 -25.37 -0.42
CA PRO A 496 41.51 -23.96 -0.06
C PRO A 496 40.05 -23.50 -0.17
N GLY A 497 39.59 -22.71 0.81
CA GLY A 497 38.24 -22.14 0.83
C GLY A 497 37.12 -23.18 0.99
N ASN A 498 37.39 -24.28 1.68
CA ASN A 498 36.40 -25.33 1.94
C ASN A 498 35.44 -24.97 3.09
N ASP A 499 34.28 -25.62 3.10
CA ASP A 499 33.20 -25.38 4.07
C ASP A 499 33.49 -25.98 5.44
N GLU A 500 34.33 -27.02 5.51
CA GLU A 500 34.75 -27.64 6.78
C GLU A 500 35.55 -26.65 7.63
N ASN A 501 36.45 -25.88 7.02
CA ASN A 501 37.25 -24.87 7.68
C ASN A 501 36.37 -23.69 8.15
N GLN A 502 35.34 -23.35 7.37
CA GLN A 502 34.35 -22.35 7.77
C GLN A 502 33.54 -22.81 8.99
N LEU A 503 33.13 -24.07 9.02
CA LEU A 503 32.44 -24.68 10.15
C LEU A 503 33.35 -24.74 11.40
N LEU A 504 34.51 -25.39 11.30
CA LEU A 504 35.34 -25.69 12.46
C LEU A 504 36.18 -24.50 12.91
N ASN A 505 37.01 -23.95 12.02
CA ASN A 505 38.02 -22.98 12.43
C ASN A 505 37.44 -21.57 12.54
N ILE A 506 36.57 -21.17 11.61
CA ILE A 506 35.99 -19.82 11.60
C ILE A 506 34.82 -19.71 12.58
N THR A 507 33.86 -20.64 12.52
CA THR A 507 32.64 -20.54 13.34
C THR A 507 32.84 -21.08 14.77
N LEU A 508 33.49 -22.23 14.93
CA LEU A 508 33.71 -22.86 16.24
C LEU A 508 35.08 -22.54 16.87
N GLY A 509 35.91 -21.72 16.22
CA GLY A 509 37.23 -21.33 16.74
C GLY A 509 38.21 -22.50 16.89
N GLY A 510 38.07 -23.55 16.08
CA GLY A 510 38.89 -24.77 16.15
C GLY A 510 38.45 -25.77 17.22
N ASN A 511 37.39 -25.48 17.99
CA ASN A 511 36.90 -26.36 19.05
C ASN A 511 35.92 -27.40 18.49
N LYS A 512 36.39 -28.65 18.29
CA LYS A 512 35.54 -29.77 17.83
C LYS A 512 34.43 -30.17 18.81
N LEU A 513 34.56 -29.78 20.08
CA LEU A 513 33.52 -29.98 21.11
C LEU A 513 32.64 -28.74 21.28
N GLY A 514 32.86 -27.70 20.47
CA GLY A 514 32.06 -26.48 20.46
C GLY A 514 30.60 -26.77 20.11
N ASN A 515 29.69 -26.09 20.81
CA ASN A 515 28.27 -26.10 20.57
C ASN A 515 27.75 -24.69 20.84
N ILE A 516 27.37 -23.97 19.79
CA ILE A 516 26.89 -22.59 19.90
C ILE A 516 25.46 -22.48 19.38
N THR A 517 24.57 -21.86 20.16
CA THR A 517 23.20 -21.58 19.74
C THR A 517 23.16 -20.24 19.00
N VAL A 518 22.97 -20.25 17.69
CA VAL A 518 23.08 -19.04 16.85
C VAL A 518 22.42 -19.25 15.48
N TYR A 519 21.88 -18.18 14.90
CA TYR A 519 21.53 -18.15 13.48
C TYR A 519 22.79 -17.99 12.64
N SER A 520 23.24 -19.07 11.99
CA SER A 520 24.51 -19.09 11.28
C SER A 520 24.40 -19.67 9.88
N ILE A 521 25.31 -19.28 9.01
CA ILE A 521 25.54 -19.92 7.72
C ILE A 521 26.10 -21.35 7.89
N SER A 522 26.82 -21.61 8.98
CA SER A 522 27.43 -22.91 9.30
C SER A 522 26.48 -23.88 10.02
N ASP A 523 25.26 -23.46 10.35
CA ASP A 523 24.21 -24.36 10.84
C ASP A 523 23.55 -25.04 9.63
N LEU A 524 24.13 -26.16 9.19
CA LEU A 524 23.82 -26.85 7.95
C LEU A 524 22.56 -27.73 8.07
N ASN A 525 22.19 -28.13 9.28
CA ASN A 525 20.94 -28.87 9.52
C ASN A 525 19.78 -27.98 10.00
N LEU A 526 20.02 -26.68 10.20
CA LEU A 526 19.05 -25.67 10.61
C LEU A 526 18.34 -26.03 11.93
N ASN A 527 19.12 -26.46 12.92
CA ASN A 527 18.61 -26.78 14.25
C ASN A 527 18.87 -25.68 15.30
N GLY A 528 19.50 -24.57 14.90
CA GLY A 528 19.88 -23.46 15.76
C GLY A 528 21.14 -23.70 16.58
N GLN A 529 21.85 -24.82 16.39
CA GLN A 529 23.07 -25.19 17.10
C GLN A 529 24.17 -25.61 16.13
N VAL A 530 25.26 -24.85 16.07
CA VAL A 530 26.42 -25.22 15.26
C VAL A 530 27.33 -26.16 16.05
N LYS A 531 27.59 -27.36 15.51
CA LYS A 531 28.43 -28.42 16.11
C LYS A 531 29.25 -29.19 15.07
N TYR A 532 30.47 -29.55 15.45
CA TYR A 532 31.34 -30.40 14.63
C TYR A 532 31.23 -31.90 14.96
N THR A 533 31.00 -32.27 16.22
CA THR A 533 30.93 -33.68 16.65
C THR A 533 29.64 -33.99 17.42
N GLY A 534 29.35 -35.28 17.58
CA GLY A 534 28.18 -35.77 18.31
C GLY A 534 26.92 -35.89 17.43
N PRO A 535 25.79 -36.30 18.03
CA PRO A 535 24.54 -36.45 17.29
C PRO A 535 24.06 -35.11 16.71
N ASN A 536 23.47 -35.15 15.52
CA ASN A 536 22.92 -33.98 14.81
C ASN A 536 23.96 -32.85 14.65
N ASN A 537 25.20 -33.20 14.31
CA ASN A 537 26.24 -32.22 13.97
C ASN A 537 26.09 -31.73 12.51
N ASP A 538 26.71 -30.60 12.20
CA ASP A 538 26.71 -30.01 10.85
C ASP A 538 27.73 -30.70 9.94
N GLU A 539 28.79 -31.25 10.52
CA GLU A 539 29.85 -31.96 9.79
C GLU A 539 29.32 -33.17 9.02
N SER A 540 28.37 -33.93 9.60
CA SER A 540 27.74 -35.05 8.90
C SER A 540 26.96 -34.59 7.67
N ILE A 541 26.30 -33.42 7.73
CA ILE A 541 25.58 -32.87 6.57
C ILE A 541 26.56 -32.55 5.46
N LEU A 542 27.65 -31.84 5.80
CA LEU A 542 28.67 -31.48 4.83
C LEU A 542 29.31 -32.71 4.16
N LEU A 543 29.70 -33.70 4.96
CA LEU A 543 30.33 -34.93 4.46
C LEU A 543 29.37 -35.71 3.54
N ASN A 544 28.11 -35.86 3.95
CA ASN A 544 27.10 -36.56 3.16
C ASN A 544 26.85 -35.86 1.82
N THR A 545 26.77 -34.52 1.77
CA THR A 545 26.60 -33.80 0.51
C THR A 545 27.73 -34.13 -0.48
N VAL A 546 28.98 -34.06 -0.04
CA VAL A 546 30.15 -34.27 -0.94
C VAL A 546 30.23 -35.72 -1.42
N LEU A 547 29.89 -36.70 -0.56
CA LEU A 547 29.87 -38.12 -0.93
C LEU A 547 28.69 -38.48 -1.84
N MET A 548 27.53 -37.83 -1.69
CA MET A 548 26.39 -38.07 -2.58
C MET A 548 26.61 -37.45 -3.97
N ALA A 549 27.25 -36.28 -4.03
CA ALA A 549 27.49 -35.57 -5.30
C ALA A 549 28.49 -36.29 -6.22
N THR A 550 29.41 -37.09 -5.68
CA THR A 550 30.48 -37.77 -6.45
C THR A 550 30.04 -39.04 -7.17
N ASN A 551 28.79 -39.49 -6.98
CA ASN A 551 28.25 -40.70 -7.62
C ASN A 551 27.49 -40.43 -8.94
N TYR A 552 27.58 -39.22 -9.51
CA TYR A 552 26.90 -38.84 -10.75
C TYR A 552 27.78 -37.97 -11.65
#